data_AF-A0A1B6NR70-F1
#
_entry.id   AF-A0A1B6NR70-F1
#
_cell.length_a   1.000
_cell.length_b   1.000
_cell.length_c   1.000
_cell.angle_alpha   90.00
_cell.angle_beta   90.00
_cell.angle_gamma   90.00
#
_symmetry.space_group_name_H-M   'P 1'
#
loop_
_entity.id
_entity.type
_entity.pdbx_description
1 polymer ?
#
loop_
_entity_poly.entity_id
_entity_poly.type
_entity_poly.pdbx_seq_one_letter_code
_entity_poly.pdbx_strand_id
1 'polypeptide(L)'
;MFPLGADEGRALDVRFIATSRQPLEEEVAAGRFRADLLYRLNVVTLTMPPLSARREDIQLLFIKLVQEAAARHRRAAVAVPPALLAEIAERAWPGNV
;
A
#
# COMPACT_ATOMS: atom_id res chain seq x y z
N MET A 1 -0.80 -3.64 28.25
CA MET A 1 0.43 -2.87 27.89
C MET A 1 0.79 -1.99 29.07
N PHE A 2 2.05 -2.02 29.50
CA PHE A 2 2.59 -1.05 30.46
C PHE A 2 3.21 0.08 29.65
N PRO A 3 2.66 1.31 29.67
CA PRO A 3 3.39 2.48 29.19
C PRO A 3 4.77 2.54 29.86
N LEU A 4 5.78 3.04 29.15
CA LEU A 4 7.13 3.13 29.70
C LEU A 4 7.10 4.01 30.97
N GLY A 5 7.55 3.46 32.11
CA GLY A 5 7.54 4.13 33.41
C GLY A 5 6.20 4.09 34.16
N ALA A 6 5.23 3.29 33.73
CA ALA A 6 3.98 3.07 34.47
C ALA A 6 4.05 1.79 35.31
N ASP A 7 3.53 1.88 36.53
CA ASP A 7 3.49 0.76 37.48
C ASP A 7 2.28 -0.15 37.24
N GLU A 8 1.31 0.31 36.44
CA GLU A 8 0.08 -0.42 36.12
C GLU A 8 -0.10 -0.61 34.60
N GLY A 9 -0.48 -1.83 34.24
CA GLY A 9 -0.77 -2.20 32.87
C GLY A 9 -2.18 -1.81 32.45
N ARG A 10 -2.34 -1.32 31.23
CA ARG A 10 -3.66 -1.04 30.61
C ARG A 10 -4.05 -2.16 29.67
N ALA A 11 -5.29 -2.64 29.78
CA ALA A 11 -5.86 -3.56 28.79
C ALA A 11 -5.96 -2.85 27.42
N LEU A 12 -5.64 -3.58 26.35
CA LEU A 12 -5.74 -3.08 24.99
C LEU A 12 -6.52 -4.09 24.14
N ASP A 13 -7.53 -3.57 23.45
CA ASP A 13 -8.21 -4.25 22.36
C ASP A 13 -7.85 -3.53 21.06
N VAL A 14 -6.91 -4.10 20.31
CA VAL A 14 -6.32 -3.48 19.12
C VAL A 14 -6.13 -4.51 18.02
N ARG A 15 -6.29 -4.04 16.78
CA ARG A 15 -5.96 -4.82 15.57
C ARG A 15 -4.71 -4.26 14.92
N PHE A 16 -3.74 -5.14 14.66
CA PHE A 16 -2.52 -4.77 13.96
C PHE A 16 -2.69 -4.94 12.45
N ILE A 17 -2.25 -3.93 11.70
CA ILE A 17 -2.04 -4.00 10.25
C ILE A 17 -0.65 -3.43 10.00
N ALA A 18 0.22 -4.22 9.37
CA ALA A 18 1.58 -3.83 9.05
C ALA A 18 1.79 -3.91 7.54
N THR A 19 2.69 -3.08 7.02
CA THR A 19 3.15 -3.14 5.63
C THR A 19 4.67 -3.08 5.63
N SER A 20 5.30 -3.75 4.67
CA SER A 20 6.74 -3.70 4.48
C SER A 20 7.06 -3.61 3.00
N ARG A 21 8.04 -2.78 2.65
CA ARG A 21 8.61 -2.73 1.30
C ARG A 21 9.64 -3.84 1.10
N GLN A 22 10.38 -4.19 2.16
CA GLN A 22 11.39 -5.25 2.14
C GLN A 22 10.75 -6.60 2.51
N PRO A 23 11.20 -7.72 1.92
CA PRO A 23 10.78 -9.05 2.36
C PRO A 23 11.22 -9.29 3.81
N LEU A 24 10.27 -9.42 4.74
CA LEU A 24 10.59 -9.50 6.17
C LEU A 24 11.29 -10.82 6.52
N GLU A 25 11.07 -11.87 5.75
CA GLU A 25 11.76 -13.15 5.87
C GLU A 25 13.28 -12.99 5.66
N GLU A 26 13.68 -12.16 4.69
CA GLU A 26 15.10 -11.84 4.43
C GLU A 26 15.68 -10.97 5.54
N GLU A 27 14.90 -10.02 6.06
CA GLU A 27 15.32 -9.18 7.19
C GLU A 27 15.50 -9.99 8.48
N VAL A 28 14.70 -11.04 8.70
CA VAL A 28 14.89 -12.00 9.79
C VAL A 28 16.17 -12.81 9.58
N ALA A 29 16.40 -13.33 8.37
CA ALA A 29 17.62 -14.08 8.06
C ALA A 29 18.89 -13.22 8.25
N ALA A 30 18.80 -11.92 7.98
CA ALA A 30 19.89 -10.97 8.19
C ALA A 30 20.02 -10.46 9.64
N GLY A 31 19.20 -10.94 10.58
CA GLY A 31 19.21 -10.54 11.99
C GLY A 31 18.74 -9.11 12.26
N ARG A 32 18.13 -8.44 11.27
CA ARG A 32 17.60 -7.07 11.37
C ARG A 32 16.14 -7.03 11.80
N PHE A 33 15.43 -8.15 11.70
CA PHE A 33 14.04 -8.28 12.14
C PHE A 33 13.85 -9.48 13.07
N ARG A 34 12.92 -9.33 14.01
CA ARG A 34 12.61 -10.36 15.01
C ARG A 34 11.72 -11.46 14.42
N ALA A 35 12.22 -12.70 14.47
CA ALA A 35 11.49 -13.87 13.97
C ALA A 35 10.13 -14.09 14.68
N ASP A 36 10.10 -13.89 16.01
CA ASP A 36 8.89 -14.07 16.80
C ASP A 36 7.80 -13.03 16.49
N LEU A 37 8.20 -11.80 16.17
CA LEU A 37 7.27 -10.77 15.72
C LEU A 37 6.75 -11.10 14.31
N LEU A 38 7.61 -11.54 13.39
CA LEU A 38 7.19 -11.93 12.04
C LEU A 38 6.13 -13.04 12.11
N TYR A 39 6.37 -14.05 12.93
CA TYR A 39 5.43 -15.15 13.15
C TYR A 39 4.05 -14.67 13.63
N ARG A 40 3.99 -13.65 14.50
CA ARG A 40 2.73 -13.08 14.99
C ARG A 40 2.01 -12.20 13.96
N LEU A 41 2.74 -11.55 13.06
CA LEU A 41 2.17 -10.71 12.00
C LEU A 41 1.71 -11.54 10.80
N ASN A 42 2.45 -12.59 10.45
CA ASN A 42 2.25 -13.42 9.26
C ASN A 42 1.09 -14.44 9.39
N VAL A 43 0.02 -14.10 10.12
CA VAL A 43 -1.19 -14.93 10.17
C VAL A 43 -1.95 -14.84 8.83
N VAL A 44 -2.05 -13.64 8.27
CA VAL A 44 -2.60 -13.38 6.93
C VAL A 44 -1.72 -12.33 6.26
N THR A 45 -1.08 -12.72 5.16
CA THR A 45 -0.23 -11.83 4.38
C THR A 45 -0.87 -11.54 3.02
N LEU A 46 -1.01 -10.26 2.69
CA LEU A 46 -1.47 -9.82 1.38
C LEU A 46 -0.30 -9.23 0.60
N THR A 47 0.13 -9.93 -0.44
CA THR A 47 1.17 -9.44 -1.34
C THR A 47 0.55 -8.48 -2.35
N MET A 48 1.04 -7.25 -2.37
CA MET A 48 0.61 -6.26 -3.36
C MET A 48 1.47 -6.38 -4.62
N PRO A 49 0.94 -6.89 -5.75
CA PRO A 49 1.70 -6.89 -6.99
C PRO A 49 1.89 -5.45 -7.49
N PRO A 50 3.00 -5.18 -8.21
CA PRO A 50 3.25 -3.88 -8.81
C PRO A 50 2.15 -3.53 -9.81
N LEU A 51 1.94 -2.24 -10.04
CA LEU A 51 0.90 -1.72 -10.93
C LEU A 51 1.03 -2.27 -12.36
N SER A 52 2.26 -2.51 -12.83
CA SER A 52 2.54 -3.10 -14.13
C SER A 52 2.08 -4.57 -14.27
N ALA A 53 1.85 -5.28 -13.17
CA ALA A 53 1.30 -6.64 -13.17
C ALA A 53 -0.24 -6.67 -13.08
N ARG A 54 -0.88 -5.50 -13.01
CA ARG A 54 -2.34 -5.30 -12.94
C ARG A 54 -2.77 -4.21 -13.93
N ARG A 55 -2.36 -4.37 -15.19
CA ARG A 55 -2.52 -3.33 -16.22
C ARG A 55 -3.97 -2.94 -16.46
N GLU A 56 -4.87 -3.90 -16.33
CA GLU A 56 -6.32 -3.74 -16.43
C GLU A 56 -6.89 -2.72 -15.42
N ASP A 57 -6.25 -2.58 -14.25
CA ASP A 57 -6.67 -1.64 -13.21
C ASP A 57 -6.25 -0.18 -13.52
N ILE A 58 -5.23 0.01 -14.37
CA ILE A 58 -4.56 1.32 -14.54
C ILE A 58 -5.51 2.36 -15.12
N GLN A 59 -6.31 2.00 -16.12
CA GLN A 59 -7.22 2.95 -16.76
C GLN A 59 -8.29 3.46 -15.78
N LEU A 60 -8.91 2.54 -15.02
CA LEU A 60 -9.90 2.87 -14.01
C LEU A 60 -9.30 3.74 -12.91
N LEU A 61 -8.11 3.36 -12.43
CA LEU A 61 -7.38 4.11 -11.41
C LEU A 61 -7.06 5.53 -11.89
N PHE A 62 -6.56 5.67 -13.12
CA PHE A 62 -6.21 6.98 -13.69
C PHE A 62 -7.43 7.90 -13.78
N ILE A 63 -8.57 7.40 -14.27
CA ILE A 63 -9.82 8.16 -14.33
C ILE A 63 -10.23 8.64 -12.93
N LYS A 64 -10.17 7.75 -11.93
CA LYS A 64 -10.49 8.09 -10.55
C LYS A 64 -9.57 9.20 -10.00
N LEU A 65 -8.27 9.10 -10.24
CA LEU A 65 -7.29 10.09 -9.79
C LEU A 65 -7.49 11.46 -10.47
N VAL A 66 -7.85 11.48 -11.76
CA VAL A 66 -8.21 12.71 -12.48
C VAL A 66 -9.45 13.36 -11.85
N GLN A 67 -10.47 12.58 -11.52
CA GLN A 67 -11.68 13.08 -10.85
C GLN A 67 -11.38 13.63 -9.45
N GLU A 68 -10.59 12.91 -8.66
CA GLU A 68 -10.17 13.35 -7.32
C GLU A 68 -9.33 14.63 -7.36
N ALA A 69 -8.41 14.74 -8.33
CA ALA A 69 -7.61 15.94 -8.54
C ALA A 69 -8.49 17.14 -8.95
N ALA A 70 -9.42 16.95 -9.90
CA ALA A 70 -10.34 17.99 -10.32
C ALA A 70 -11.20 18.50 -9.15
N ALA A 71 -11.74 17.58 -8.35
CA ALA A 71 -12.50 17.92 -7.14
C ALA A 71 -11.66 18.70 -6.12
N ARG A 72 -10.43 18.24 -5.82
CA ARG A 72 -9.49 18.91 -4.91
C ARG A 72 -9.18 20.35 -5.34
N HIS A 73 -9.11 20.59 -6.65
CA HIS A 73 -8.81 21.91 -7.21
C HIS A 73 -10.06 22.72 -7.61
N ARG A 74 -11.28 22.22 -7.31
CA ARG A 74 -12.55 22.87 -7.66
C ARG A 74 -12.65 23.18 -9.16
N ARG A 75 -12.19 22.26 -9.99
CA ARG A 75 -12.27 22.32 -11.45
C ARG A 75 -13.20 21.23 -11.97
N ALA A 76 -13.75 21.43 -13.17
CA ALA A 76 -14.42 20.36 -13.88
C ALA A 76 -13.40 19.25 -14.22
N ALA A 77 -13.81 17.99 -14.05
CA ALA A 77 -13.00 16.86 -14.48
C ALA A 77 -12.87 16.89 -16.01
N VAL A 78 -11.64 16.71 -16.50
CA VAL A 78 -11.37 16.64 -17.93
C VAL A 78 -11.73 15.24 -18.44
N ALA A 79 -12.41 15.17 -19.58
CA ALA A 79 -12.63 13.90 -20.26
C ALA A 79 -11.28 13.35 -20.75
N VAL A 80 -10.91 12.15 -20.30
CA VAL A 80 -9.66 11.51 -20.68
C VAL A 80 -9.84 10.80 -22.02
N PRO A 81 -9.06 11.13 -23.06
CA PRO A 81 -9.16 10.46 -24.36
C PRO A 81 -8.83 8.96 -24.26
N PRO A 82 -9.55 8.07 -24.98
CA PRO A 82 -9.28 6.63 -24.96
C PRO A 82 -7.84 6.27 -25.37
N ALA A 83 -7.26 7.00 -26.33
CA ALA A 83 -5.88 6.79 -26.76
C ALA A 83 -4.87 7.06 -25.62
N LEU A 84 -5.13 8.07 -24.78
CA LEU A 84 -4.28 8.38 -23.63
C LEU A 84 -4.41 7.29 -22.55
N LEU A 85 -5.62 6.77 -22.32
CA LEU A 85 -5.83 5.66 -21.38
C LEU A 85 -5.07 4.40 -21.82
N ALA A 86 -5.09 4.09 -23.12
CA ALA A 86 -4.33 2.98 -23.68
C ALA A 86 -2.81 3.19 -23.50
N GLU A 87 -2.30 4.38 -23.81
CA GLU A 87 -0.87 4.70 -23.64
C GLU A 87 -0.43 4.60 -22.18
N ILE A 88 -1.22 5.15 -21.25
CA ILE A 88 -0.93 5.15 -19.81
C ILE A 88 -0.93 3.72 -19.24
N ALA A 89 -1.83 2.85 -19.72
CA ALA A 89 -1.91 1.45 -19.31
C ALA A 89 -0.65 0.63 -19.68
N GLU A 90 0.04 0.99 -20.76
CA GLU A 90 1.22 0.26 -21.25
C GLU A 90 2.55 0.71 -20.63
N ARG A 91 2.55 1.80 -19.85
CA ARG A 91 3.77 2.29 -19.20
C ARG A 91 4.31 1.32 -18.13
N ALA A 92 5.59 1.44 -17.81
CA ALA A 92 6.28 0.53 -16.91
C ALA A 92 5.96 0.71 -15.41
N TRP A 93 5.49 1.89 -15.00
CA TRP A 93 5.13 2.24 -13.61
C TRP A 93 6.13 1.79 -12.52
N PRO A 94 7.43 2.13 -12.62
CA PRO A 94 8.42 1.72 -11.61
C PRO A 94 8.16 2.31 -10.21
N GLY A 95 7.43 3.43 -10.14
CA GLY A 95 7.01 4.07 -8.90
C GLY A 95 5.68 3.56 -8.34
N ASN A 96 4.93 2.75 -9.09
CA ASN A 96 3.51 2.47 -8.82
C ASN A 96 2.67 3.76 -8.75
N VAL A 97 1.68 3.81 -7.85
CA VAL A 97 0.73 4.92 -7.65
C VAL A 97 1.36 6.06 -6.87
#